data_AF-A0A9X2LKZ5-F1
#
_entry.id   AF-A0A9X2LKZ5-F1
#
_cell.length_a   1.000
_cell.length_b   1.000
_cell.length_c   1.000
_cell.angle_alpha   90.00
_cell.angle_beta   90.00
_cell.angle_gamma   90.00
#
_symmetry.space_group_name_H-M   'P 1'
#
loop_
_entity.id
_entity.type
_entity.pdbx_description
1 polymer ?
#
loop_
_entity_poly.entity_id
_entity_poly.type
_entity_poly.pdbx_seq_one_letter_code
_entity_poly.pdbx_strand_id
1 'polypeptide(L)'
;MRHSWSRGLRGLPVVAAALLVAAGSSSTSGAAARAVPRPTGQQAAHCRALHAELPTTLAGLERGTPRPVSQFTAAWGHPAVLLRCGIPRPEVLTGPGRRSSPS
;
A
#
# COMPACT_ATOMS: atom_id res chain seq x y z
N MET A 1 20.24 36.94 -13.42
CA MET A 1 19.65 38.28 -13.59
C MET A 1 19.31 38.80 -12.20
N ARG A 2 19.98 39.88 -11.79
CA ARG A 2 19.79 40.58 -10.51
C ARG A 2 19.26 41.98 -10.85
N HIS A 3 18.53 42.57 -9.91
CA HIS A 3 18.06 43.97 -9.84
C HIS A 3 16.68 44.29 -10.43
N SER A 4 15.73 44.45 -9.50
CA SER A 4 14.85 45.61 -9.37
C SER A 4 14.17 45.44 -8.00
N TRP A 5 14.63 45.98 -6.87
CA TRP A 5 14.91 47.38 -6.53
C TRP A 5 13.74 48.33 -6.74
N SER A 6 12.64 48.03 -6.05
CA SER A 6 11.65 49.02 -5.59
C SER A 6 10.57 48.30 -4.77
N ARG A 7 9.99 48.81 -3.70
CA ARG A 7 10.11 50.02 -2.89
C ARG A 7 9.05 49.81 -1.81
N GLY A 8 9.35 50.08 -0.54
CA GLY A 8 8.31 50.32 0.48
C GLY A 8 8.33 49.42 1.69
N LEU A 9 9.31 49.61 2.58
CA LEU A 9 9.06 49.48 4.02
C LEU A 9 8.15 50.66 4.43
N ARG A 10 6.86 50.41 4.62
CA ARG A 10 5.95 51.25 5.44
C ARG A 10 5.01 50.33 6.19
N GLY A 11 4.93 50.54 7.50
CA GLY A 11 4.61 49.52 8.48
C GLY A 11 3.14 49.16 8.63
N LEU A 12 2.92 48.11 9.41
CA LEU A 12 1.85 48.00 10.40
C LEU A 12 2.21 46.80 11.31
N PRO A 13 2.39 46.98 12.63
CA PRO A 13 2.42 45.86 13.55
C PRO A 13 1.00 45.31 13.68
N VAL A 14 0.88 44.03 14.04
CA VAL A 14 -0.39 43.34 14.34
C VAL A 14 -1.15 42.87 13.10
N VAL A 15 -0.89 41.63 12.65
CA VAL A 15 -1.93 40.59 12.48
C VAL A 15 -1.25 39.23 12.64
N ALA A 16 -1.74 38.46 13.61
CA ALA A 16 -1.40 37.05 13.79
C ALA A 16 -1.80 36.25 12.54
N ALA A 17 -0.85 35.53 11.95
CA ALA A 17 -1.15 34.49 10.98
C ALA A 17 -0.24 33.29 11.23
N ALA A 18 -0.62 32.51 12.25
CA ALA A 18 -0.22 31.13 12.36
C ALA A 18 -0.84 30.37 11.17
N LEU A 19 -0.03 30.06 10.14
CA LEU A 19 -0.43 29.14 9.08
C LEU A 19 0.72 28.17 8.80
N LEU A 20 0.71 27.10 9.60
CA LEU A 20 0.86 25.70 9.21
C LEU A 20 1.91 25.40 8.12
N VAL A 21 3.05 24.88 8.56
CA VAL A 21 3.91 24.02 7.74
C VAL A 21 3.10 22.77 7.36
N ALA A 22 2.44 22.81 6.21
CA ALA A 22 2.01 21.60 5.53
C ALA A 22 3.25 20.99 4.87
N ALA A 23 4.07 20.30 5.66
CA ALA A 23 4.95 19.28 5.11
C ALA A 23 4.04 18.18 4.55
N GLY A 24 3.59 18.39 3.31
CA GLY A 24 2.96 17.36 2.51
C GLY A 24 3.97 16.25 2.32
N SER A 25 3.99 15.31 3.25
CA SER A 25 4.65 14.02 3.05
C SER A 25 3.90 13.37 1.91
N SER A 26 4.38 13.61 0.69
CA SER A 26 4.01 12.83 -0.47
C SER A 26 4.26 11.40 -0.07
N SER A 27 3.19 10.66 0.18
CA SER A 27 3.27 9.21 0.35
C SER A 27 3.79 8.72 -1.00
N THR A 28 5.11 8.55 -1.07
CA THR A 28 5.75 7.91 -2.19
C THR A 28 5.19 6.50 -2.24
N SER A 29 4.10 6.34 -2.98
CA SER A 29 3.61 5.06 -3.46
C SER A 29 4.54 4.55 -4.58
N GLY A 30 5.85 4.78 -4.44
CA GLY A 30 6.83 3.85 -4.96
C GLY A 30 6.51 2.48 -4.38
N ALA A 31 6.68 1.44 -5.18
CA ALA A 31 6.44 0.06 -4.81
C ALA A 31 7.37 -0.40 -3.67
N ALA A 32 7.25 0.19 -2.48
CA ALA A 32 7.83 -0.31 -1.26
C ALA A 32 7.30 -1.73 -1.12
N ALA A 33 8.22 -2.70 -1.19
CA ALA A 33 7.90 -4.11 -1.13
C ALA A 33 7.02 -4.34 0.10
N ARG A 34 5.73 -4.61 -0.14
CA ARG A 34 4.78 -4.84 0.96
C ARG A 34 5.24 -6.06 1.74
N ALA A 35 5.21 -5.96 3.07
CA ALA A 35 5.65 -7.04 3.94
C ALA A 35 4.99 -8.38 3.56
N VAL A 36 5.80 -9.43 3.53
CA VAL A 36 5.33 -10.80 3.29
C VAL A 36 4.36 -11.20 4.40
N PRO A 37 3.16 -11.69 4.09
CA PRO A 37 2.23 -12.17 5.10
C PRO A 37 2.79 -13.41 5.82
N ARG A 38 2.49 -13.53 7.11
CA ARG A 38 2.91 -14.65 7.97
C ARG A 38 1.68 -15.28 8.65
N PRO A 39 0.74 -15.86 7.86
CA PRO A 39 -0.39 -16.57 8.44
C PRO A 39 0.08 -17.76 9.26
N THR A 40 -0.71 -18.14 10.27
CA THR A 40 -0.47 -19.29 11.14
C THR A 40 -1.69 -20.20 11.19
N GLY A 41 -1.55 -21.39 11.80
CA GLY A 41 -2.64 -22.32 12.03
C GLY A 41 -3.44 -22.67 10.76
N GLN A 42 -4.77 -22.68 10.88
CA GLN A 42 -5.67 -22.99 9.77
C GLN A 42 -5.54 -22.01 8.60
N GLN A 43 -5.32 -20.72 8.84
CA GLN A 43 -5.15 -19.75 7.76
C GLN A 43 -3.95 -20.10 6.87
N ALA A 44 -2.84 -20.55 7.47
CA ALA A 44 -1.67 -20.99 6.72
C ALA A 44 -1.95 -22.25 5.88
N ALA A 45 -2.76 -23.19 6.40
CA ALA A 45 -3.17 -24.38 5.66
C ALA A 45 -4.00 -24.02 4.42
N HIS A 46 -5.01 -23.15 4.57
CA HIS A 46 -5.80 -22.66 3.44
C HIS A 46 -4.95 -21.91 2.41
N CYS A 47 -4.00 -21.09 2.86
CA CYS A 47 -3.11 -20.38 1.94
C CYS A 47 -2.23 -21.32 1.12
N ARG A 48 -1.73 -22.41 1.71
CA ARG A 48 -0.97 -23.44 0.95
C ARG A 48 -1.85 -24.17 -0.04
N ALA A 49 -3.06 -24.56 0.36
CA ALA A 49 -4.03 -25.19 -0.54
C ALA A 49 -4.37 -24.27 -1.72
N LEU A 50 -4.67 -22.99 -1.46
CA LEU A 50 -4.86 -21.99 -2.51
C LEU A 50 -3.64 -21.93 -3.44
N HIS A 51 -2.43 -21.90 -2.88
CA HIS A 51 -1.20 -21.78 -3.66
C HIS A 51 -1.00 -22.93 -4.64
N ALA A 52 -1.38 -24.16 -4.25
CA ALA A 52 -1.32 -25.35 -5.08
C ALA A 52 -2.28 -25.28 -6.28
N GLU A 53 -3.44 -24.64 -6.10
CA GLU A 53 -4.48 -24.51 -7.13
C GLU A 53 -4.33 -23.27 -8.03
N LEU A 54 -3.34 -22.42 -7.76
CA LEU A 54 -3.18 -21.20 -8.55
C LEU A 54 -2.92 -21.56 -10.02
N PRO A 55 -3.37 -20.71 -10.98
CA PRO A 55 -3.15 -20.95 -12.40
C PRO A 55 -1.76 -20.51 -12.86
N THR A 56 -1.19 -21.22 -13.84
CA THR A 56 0.07 -20.80 -14.49
C THR A 56 -0.07 -19.43 -15.16
N THR A 57 -1.27 -19.12 -15.67
CA THR A 57 -1.59 -17.82 -16.29
C THR A 57 -2.77 -17.13 -15.62
N LEU A 58 -2.70 -15.81 -15.44
CA LEU A 58 -3.80 -14.99 -14.91
C LEU A 58 -4.13 -13.89 -15.92
N ALA A 59 -5.30 -13.97 -16.56
CA ALA A 59 -5.70 -13.02 -17.62
C ALA A 59 -4.63 -12.86 -18.72
N GLY A 60 -4.02 -13.99 -19.14
CA GLY A 60 -2.94 -14.01 -20.14
C GLY A 60 -1.57 -13.57 -19.62
N LEU A 61 -1.44 -13.23 -18.34
CA LEU A 61 -0.15 -12.92 -17.71
C LEU A 61 0.48 -14.20 -17.15
N GLU A 62 1.71 -14.49 -17.55
CA GLU A 62 2.49 -15.63 -17.05
C GLU A 62 2.83 -15.46 -15.56
N ARG A 63 2.77 -16.57 -14.81
CA ARG A 63 3.22 -16.58 -13.41
C ARG A 63 4.74 -16.43 -13.35
N GLY A 64 5.20 -15.48 -12.56
CA GLY A 64 6.60 -15.28 -12.24
C GLY A 64 6.93 -15.56 -10.77
N THR A 65 8.18 -15.31 -10.41
CA THR A 65 8.63 -15.36 -9.03
C THR A 65 8.25 -14.07 -8.30
N PRO A 66 7.44 -14.12 -7.23
CA PRO A 66 7.11 -12.93 -6.46
C PRO A 66 8.34 -12.40 -5.71
N ARG A 67 8.40 -11.09 -5.51
CA ARG A 67 9.44 -10.45 -4.69
C ARG A 67 8.79 -9.63 -3.57
N PRO A 68 9.03 -9.96 -2.28
CA PRO A 68 9.88 -11.04 -1.79
C PRO A 68 9.28 -12.44 -2.03
N VAL A 69 10.14 -13.46 -2.13
CA VAL A 69 9.71 -14.86 -2.30
C VAL A 69 9.05 -15.37 -1.02
N SER A 70 7.90 -16.02 -1.15
CA SER A 70 7.19 -16.66 -0.05
C SER A 70 6.20 -17.70 -0.57
N GLN A 71 5.97 -18.76 0.22
CA GLN A 71 4.90 -19.74 -0.04
C GLN A 71 3.48 -19.17 0.09
N PHE A 72 3.34 -17.90 0.50
CA PHE A 72 2.06 -17.21 0.68
C PHE A 72 1.84 -16.05 -0.31
N THR A 73 2.73 -15.91 -1.31
CA THR A 73 2.64 -14.87 -2.35
C THR A 73 2.79 -15.47 -3.74
N ALA A 74 2.10 -14.90 -4.74
CA ALA A 74 2.26 -15.25 -6.15
C ALA A 74 2.21 -13.98 -7.00
N ALA A 75 2.88 -13.98 -8.14
CA ALA A 75 2.96 -12.82 -9.04
C ALA A 75 2.73 -13.24 -10.49
N TRP A 76 2.04 -12.40 -11.26
CA TRP A 76 1.88 -12.58 -12.70
C TRP A 76 2.22 -11.31 -13.47
N GLY A 77 2.97 -11.45 -14.57
CA GLY A 77 3.34 -10.35 -15.46
C GLY A 77 4.27 -9.30 -14.85
N HIS A 78 4.50 -8.22 -15.61
CA HIS A 78 5.30 -7.05 -15.23
C HIS A 78 4.64 -5.77 -15.80
N PRO A 79 4.23 -4.79 -14.97
CA PRO A 79 4.24 -4.80 -13.51
C PRO A 79 3.34 -5.92 -12.95
N ALA A 80 3.77 -6.52 -11.85
CA ALA A 80 3.14 -7.75 -11.37
C ALA A 80 1.77 -7.51 -10.73
N VAL A 81 0.80 -8.35 -11.11
CA VAL A 81 -0.38 -8.60 -10.27
C VAL A 81 0.07 -9.50 -9.11
N LEU A 82 0.03 -8.98 -7.88
CA LEU A 82 0.53 -9.68 -6.69
C LEU A 82 -0.62 -10.22 -5.83
N LEU A 83 -0.68 -11.53 -5.67
CA LEU A 83 -1.50 -12.19 -4.65
C LEU A 83 -0.74 -12.26 -3.32
N ARG A 84 -1.41 -11.91 -2.23
CA ARG A 84 -0.94 -12.08 -0.84
C ARG A 84 -2.01 -12.78 -0.04
N CYS A 85 -1.75 -14.01 0.40
CA CYS A 85 -2.70 -14.77 1.20
C CYS A 85 -2.44 -14.57 2.71
N GLY A 86 -3.51 -14.55 3.51
CA GLY A 86 -3.42 -14.47 4.96
C GLY A 86 -3.17 -13.05 5.49
N ILE A 87 -3.51 -12.02 4.71
CA ILE A 87 -3.56 -10.64 5.22
C ILE A 87 -4.80 -10.47 6.11
N PRO A 88 -4.71 -9.71 7.23
CA PRO A 88 -5.87 -9.37 8.03
C PRO A 88 -6.94 -8.69 7.17
N ARG A 89 -8.22 -8.95 7.47
CA ARG A 89 -9.33 -8.29 6.78
C ARG A 89 -9.21 -6.78 6.99
N PRO A 90 -9.12 -5.96 5.92
CA PRO A 90 -9.08 -4.52 6.04
C PRO A 90 -10.31 -3.96 6.76
N GLU A 91 -10.11 -2.97 7.64
CA GLU A 91 -11.17 -2.38 8.46
C GLU A 91 -12.32 -1.80 7.63
N VAL A 92 -12.02 -1.22 6.47
CA VAL A 92 -13.04 -0.70 5.52
C VAL A 92 -14.01 -1.79 5.03
N LEU A 93 -13.61 -3.06 5.09
CA LEU A 93 -14.48 -4.21 4.75
C LEU A 93 -15.23 -4.77 5.96
N THR A 94 -14.98 -4.25 7.15
CA THR A 94 -15.59 -4.67 8.42
C THR A 94 -16.64 -3.64 8.83
N GLY A 95 -17.73 -3.55 8.05
CA GLY A 95 -18.91 -2.74 8.39
C GLY A 95 -19.98 -3.53 9.15
N PRO A 96 -20.95 -2.85 9.79
CA PRO A 96 -22.08 -3.52 10.44
C PRO A 96 -22.82 -4.41 9.44
N GLY A 97 -22.94 -5.71 9.77
CA GLY A 97 -23.52 -6.74 8.90
C GLY A 97 -22.53 -7.69 8.22
N ARG A 98 -21.22 -7.36 8.19
CA ARG A 98 -20.18 -8.25 7.66
C ARG A 98 -19.53 -9.05 8.80
N ARG A 99 -20.26 -10.03 9.35
CA ARG A 99 -19.74 -10.94 10.39
C ARG A 99 -18.43 -11.60 9.92
N SER A 100 -17.38 -11.44 10.70
CA SER A 100 -16.16 -12.26 10.63
C SER A 100 -16.51 -13.65 11.16
N SER A 101 -16.17 -14.71 10.42
CA SER A 101 -16.28 -16.07 10.95
C SER A 101 -15.20 -16.26 12.03
N PRO A 102 -15.53 -16.77 13.22
CA PRO A 102 -14.51 -17.15 14.19
C PRO A 102 -13.69 -18.31 13.61
N SER A 103 -12.36 -18.23 13.77
CA SER A 103 -11.39 -19.25 13.34
C SER A 103 -11.18 -20.32 14.39
#